data_AF-A0A524RVV8-F1
#
_entry.id   AF-A0A524RVV8-F1
#
_cell.length_a   1.000
_cell.length_b   1.000
_cell.length_c   1.000
_cell.angle_alpha   90.00
_cell.angle_beta   90.00
_cell.angle_gamma   90.00
#
_symmetry.space_group_name_H-M   'P 1'
#
loop_
_entity.id
_entity.type
_entity.pdbx_description
1 polymer ?
#
loop_
_entity_poly.entity_id
_entity_poly.type
_entity_poly.pdbx_seq_one_letter_code
_entity_poly.pdbx_strand_id
1 'polypeptide(L)'
;MAVSSQGRSSGSLQQQLAALAAELDRHDHGDIAVKLLENLVSISRSEADRLDWEILHGALSDISKAFEVFHPGRAQRKVSVFGSSRTDPDHPVYAQCEALALALVQGGFDVLTGAGNGVMEAANKGAGPGRSYGLDIHLPFEQAVNRYIESAPRLITFRHFFTRKLFFLRESDGLVVMPGGFGTLDELFEALTLIQTAKTPPIPVVLLAPRGDDYWLSWQHYVNSALCRRGMISHEDHTIYRLLDSV
;
A
#
# COMPACT_ATOMS: atom_id res chain seq x y z
N MET A 1 -1.73 21.36 32.80
CA MET A 1 -2.39 20.18 33.41
C MET A 1 -1.86 18.95 32.71
N ALA A 2 -1.05 18.16 33.42
CA ALA A 2 -0.43 16.95 32.89
C ALA A 2 -1.49 15.86 32.77
N VAL A 3 -1.66 15.30 31.56
CA VAL A 3 -2.45 14.09 31.35
C VAL A 3 -1.63 12.92 31.88
N SER A 4 -2.11 12.32 32.95
CA SER A 4 -1.55 11.14 33.59
C SER A 4 -1.57 9.94 32.64
N SER A 5 -0.40 9.41 32.31
CA SER A 5 -0.23 8.06 31.76
C SER A 5 -0.56 7.05 32.86
N GLN A 6 -1.84 6.77 33.08
CA GLN A 6 -2.27 5.65 33.92
C GLN A 6 -1.81 4.35 33.26
N GLY A 7 -0.94 3.62 33.96
CA GLY A 7 -0.42 2.34 33.53
C GLY A 7 -1.54 1.34 33.26
N ARG A 8 -1.57 0.79 32.04
CA ARG A 8 -2.22 -0.50 31.77
C ARG A 8 -1.55 -1.51 32.70
N SER A 9 -2.29 -2.03 33.69
CA SER A 9 -1.71 -2.86 34.73
C SER A 9 -1.11 -4.14 34.11
N SER A 10 0.14 -4.43 34.43
CA SER A 10 0.83 -5.65 34.00
C SER A 10 0.05 -6.92 34.35
N GLY A 11 -0.74 -6.89 35.43
CA GLY A 11 -1.62 -7.99 35.85
C GLY A 11 -2.72 -8.34 34.85
N SER A 12 -3.33 -7.35 34.18
CA SER A 12 -4.34 -7.63 33.15
C SER A 12 -3.73 -8.31 31.92
N LEU A 13 -2.51 -7.93 31.55
CA LEU A 13 -1.82 -8.52 30.40
C LEU A 13 -1.35 -9.96 30.71
N GLN A 14 -0.84 -10.19 31.92
CA GLN A 14 -0.43 -11.54 32.37
C GLN A 14 -1.61 -12.52 32.31
N GLN A 15 -2.80 -12.09 32.77
CA GLN A 15 -4.00 -12.91 32.69
C GLN A 15 -4.42 -13.20 31.24
N GLN A 16 -4.35 -12.19 30.35
CA GLN A 16 -4.65 -12.37 28.93
C GLN A 16 -3.68 -13.33 28.24
N LEU A 17 -2.37 -13.24 28.55
CA LEU A 17 -1.36 -14.14 28.00
C LEU A 17 -1.55 -15.58 28.50
N ALA A 18 -1.88 -15.77 29.78
CA ALA A 18 -2.17 -17.09 30.32
C ALA A 18 -3.42 -17.72 29.69
N ALA A 19 -4.47 -16.91 29.49
CA ALA A 19 -5.69 -17.35 28.80
C ALA A 19 -5.39 -17.75 27.34
N LEU A 20 -4.66 -16.90 26.60
CA LEU A 20 -4.23 -17.20 25.24
C LEU A 20 -3.45 -18.52 25.19
N ALA A 21 -2.45 -18.69 26.06
CA ALA A 21 -1.63 -19.90 26.11
C ALA A 21 -2.45 -21.17 26.34
N ALA A 22 -3.50 -21.12 27.16
CA ALA A 22 -4.39 -22.26 27.42
C ALA A 22 -5.34 -22.60 26.25
N GLU A 23 -5.44 -21.73 25.26
CA GLU A 23 -6.30 -21.87 24.09
C GLU A 23 -5.53 -22.17 22.80
N LEU A 24 -4.20 -21.97 22.77
CA LEU A 24 -3.37 -22.13 21.57
C LEU A 24 -3.52 -23.51 20.91
N ASP A 25 -3.49 -24.60 21.69
CA ASP A 25 -3.60 -25.97 21.15
C ASP A 25 -4.96 -26.26 20.50
N ARG A 26 -5.98 -25.45 20.79
CA ARG A 26 -7.35 -25.59 20.28
C ARG A 26 -7.68 -24.59 19.17
N HIS A 27 -6.77 -23.67 18.86
CA HIS A 27 -6.97 -22.65 17.84
C HIS A 27 -6.51 -23.15 16.46
N ASP A 28 -7.29 -22.91 15.40
CA ASP A 28 -7.00 -23.37 14.03
C ASP A 28 -5.64 -22.91 13.48
N HIS A 29 -5.09 -21.85 14.06
CA HIS A 29 -3.78 -21.27 13.72
C HIS A 29 -2.83 -21.19 14.94
N GLY A 30 -3.05 -22.07 15.92
CA GLY A 30 -2.28 -22.10 17.17
C GLY A 30 -0.78 -22.22 16.97
N ASP A 31 -0.33 -23.02 15.99
CA ASP A 31 1.08 -23.23 15.69
C ASP A 31 1.79 -21.95 15.21
N ILE A 32 1.12 -21.13 14.39
CA ILE A 32 1.63 -19.83 13.93
C ILE A 32 1.66 -18.85 15.11
N ALA A 33 0.61 -18.83 15.92
CA ALA A 33 0.53 -17.96 17.10
C ALA A 33 1.63 -18.29 18.12
N VAL A 34 1.92 -19.57 18.36
CA VAL A 34 3.04 -20.03 19.20
C VAL A 34 4.36 -19.50 18.66
N LYS A 35 4.66 -19.71 17.38
CA LYS A 35 5.92 -19.22 16.76
C LYS A 35 6.08 -17.71 16.88
N LEU A 36 5.00 -16.94 16.72
CA LEU A 36 5.03 -15.49 16.90
C LEU A 36 5.36 -15.09 18.34
N LEU A 37 4.74 -15.74 19.33
CA LEU A 37 5.03 -15.50 20.74
C LEU A 37 6.45 -15.91 21.12
N GLU A 38 6.94 -17.05 20.61
CA GLU A 38 8.32 -17.50 20.82
C GLU A 38 9.34 -16.49 20.27
N ASN A 39 9.10 -15.94 19.08
CA ASN A 39 9.95 -14.89 18.51
C ASN A 39 9.97 -13.63 19.39
N LEU A 40 8.81 -13.18 19.90
CA LEU A 40 8.75 -12.04 20.82
C LEU A 40 9.49 -12.30 22.12
N VAL A 41 9.36 -13.51 22.68
CA VAL A 41 10.13 -13.92 23.87
C VAL A 41 11.63 -13.94 23.56
N SER A 42 12.03 -14.46 22.41
CA SER A 42 13.44 -14.46 21.98
C SER A 42 14.01 -13.04 21.89
N ILE A 43 13.30 -12.11 21.26
CA ILE A 43 13.71 -10.70 21.15
C ILE A 43 13.76 -10.03 22.53
N SER A 44 12.83 -10.36 23.44
CA SER A 44 12.84 -9.85 24.82
C SER A 44 14.08 -10.26 25.64
N ARG A 45 14.76 -11.32 25.21
CA ARG A 45 15.97 -11.85 25.85
C ARG A 45 17.26 -11.44 25.14
N SER A 46 17.17 -10.79 23.97
CA SER A 46 18.33 -10.26 23.25
C SER A 46 18.67 -8.84 23.71
N GLU A 47 19.82 -8.33 23.29
CA GLU A 47 20.27 -6.95 23.56
C GLU A 47 19.58 -5.92 22.62
N ALA A 48 18.28 -6.11 22.33
CA ALA A 48 17.53 -5.23 21.45
C ALA A 48 17.33 -3.86 22.11
N ASP A 49 17.63 -2.79 21.37
CA ASP A 49 17.54 -1.44 21.88
C ASP A 49 16.11 -0.86 21.75
N ARG A 50 15.92 0.37 22.23
CA ARG A 50 14.61 1.03 22.19
C ARG A 50 14.07 1.19 20.76
N LEU A 51 14.94 1.50 19.80
CA LEU A 51 14.53 1.73 18.41
C LEU A 51 14.06 0.42 17.77
N ASP A 52 14.73 -0.69 18.07
CA ASP A 52 14.30 -2.03 17.64
C ASP A 52 12.86 -2.32 18.10
N TRP A 53 12.56 -2.04 19.37
CA TRP A 53 11.22 -2.22 19.92
C TRP A 53 10.18 -1.29 19.29
N GLU A 54 10.55 -0.04 19.00
CA GLU A 54 9.65 0.93 18.37
C GLU A 54 9.30 0.51 16.92
N ILE A 55 10.26 -0.03 16.17
CA ILE A 55 10.03 -0.59 14.84
C ILE A 55 9.08 -1.79 14.92
N LEU A 56 9.33 -2.75 15.82
CA LEU A 56 8.50 -3.95 15.97
C LEU A 56 7.06 -3.60 16.35
N HIS A 57 6.89 -2.78 17.39
CA HIS A 57 5.58 -2.32 17.82
C HIS A 57 4.87 -1.54 16.70
N GLY A 58 5.60 -0.66 16.02
CA GLY A 58 5.09 0.14 14.92
C GLY A 58 4.61 -0.71 13.74
N ALA A 59 5.43 -1.66 13.30
CA ALA A 59 5.10 -2.58 12.22
C ALA A 59 3.88 -3.45 12.56
N LEU A 60 3.85 -4.04 13.76
CA LEU A 60 2.71 -4.85 14.22
C LEU A 60 1.43 -4.01 14.33
N SER A 61 1.54 -2.76 14.79
CA SER A 61 0.39 -1.85 14.87
C SER A 61 -0.14 -1.47 13.48
N ASP A 62 0.74 -1.19 12.52
CA ASP A 62 0.36 -0.92 11.13
C ASP A 62 -0.36 -2.13 10.52
N ILE A 63 0.22 -3.33 10.67
CA ILE A 63 -0.34 -4.59 10.14
C ILE A 63 -1.70 -4.91 10.76
N SER A 64 -1.84 -4.80 12.09
CA SER A 64 -3.10 -5.09 12.78
C SER A 64 -4.24 -4.20 12.30
N LYS A 65 -4.01 -2.88 12.24
CA LYS A 65 -5.01 -1.92 11.75
C LYS A 65 -5.38 -2.19 10.30
N ALA A 66 -4.38 -2.52 9.48
CA ALA A 66 -4.63 -2.83 8.09
C ALA A 66 -5.47 -4.10 7.93
N PHE A 67 -5.24 -5.14 8.73
CA PHE A 67 -6.15 -6.29 8.76
C PHE A 67 -7.57 -5.90 9.13
N GLU A 68 -7.78 -5.09 10.17
CA GLU A 68 -9.13 -4.65 10.56
C GLU A 68 -9.87 -3.92 9.44
N VAL A 69 -9.18 -3.06 8.69
CA VAL A 69 -9.80 -2.27 7.61
C VAL A 69 -10.04 -3.10 6.34
N PHE A 70 -9.11 -3.99 5.98
CA PHE A 70 -9.23 -4.78 4.75
C PHE A 70 -10.05 -6.07 4.91
N HIS A 71 -10.12 -6.65 6.11
CA HIS A 71 -10.77 -7.94 6.33
C HIS A 71 -12.25 -7.96 5.88
N PRO A 72 -13.10 -6.96 6.19
CA PRO A 72 -14.49 -6.93 5.72
C PRO A 72 -14.63 -6.90 4.19
N GLY A 73 -13.66 -6.35 3.48
CA GLY A 73 -13.64 -6.17 2.02
C GLY A 73 -12.66 -7.10 1.30
N ARG A 74 -12.18 -8.16 1.94
CA ARG A 74 -11.05 -8.95 1.42
C ARG A 74 -11.34 -9.64 0.09
N ALA A 75 -12.57 -10.14 -0.09
CA ALA A 75 -12.99 -10.81 -1.33
C ALA A 75 -13.28 -9.85 -2.48
N GLN A 76 -13.46 -8.56 -2.19
CA GLN A 76 -13.67 -7.54 -3.21
C GLN A 76 -12.34 -7.24 -3.91
N ARG A 77 -12.31 -7.45 -5.23
CA ARG A 77 -11.13 -7.13 -6.04
C ARG A 77 -10.83 -5.65 -6.02
N LYS A 78 -9.54 -5.29 -5.96
CA LYS A 78 -9.09 -3.90 -5.83
C LYS A 78 -7.99 -3.59 -6.84
N VAL A 79 -7.94 -2.36 -7.31
CA VAL A 79 -6.87 -1.86 -8.17
C VAL A 79 -6.19 -0.68 -7.47
N SER A 80 -4.87 -0.76 -7.32
CA SER A 80 -4.10 0.38 -6.85
C SER A 80 -3.85 1.37 -7.97
N VAL A 81 -4.06 2.64 -7.66
CA VAL A 81 -3.78 3.76 -8.55
C VAL A 81 -2.69 4.63 -7.94
N PHE A 82 -1.55 4.71 -8.62
CA PHE A 82 -0.41 5.54 -8.23
C PHE A 82 -0.22 6.70 -9.19
N GLY A 83 0.35 7.80 -8.70
CA GLY A 83 0.74 8.93 -9.53
C GLY A 83 1.15 10.13 -8.71
N SER A 84 1.41 11.25 -9.39
CA SER A 84 1.90 12.47 -8.76
C SER A 84 0.91 13.05 -7.75
N SER A 85 1.42 13.41 -6.56
CA SER A 85 0.68 14.21 -5.58
C SER A 85 0.56 15.69 -5.93
N ARG A 86 1.19 16.11 -7.04
CA ARG A 86 1.33 17.50 -7.47
C ARG A 86 0.56 17.82 -8.76
N THR A 87 -0.14 16.84 -9.32
CA THR A 87 -0.95 17.05 -10.53
C THR A 87 -2.09 18.01 -10.20
N ASP A 88 -2.22 19.07 -11.00
CA ASP A 88 -3.29 20.04 -10.87
C ASP A 88 -4.65 19.43 -11.27
N PRO A 89 -5.78 19.77 -10.59
CA PRO A 89 -7.11 19.32 -10.97
C PRO A 89 -7.52 19.62 -12.42
N ASP A 90 -6.99 20.68 -13.04
CA ASP A 90 -7.26 21.04 -14.42
C ASP A 90 -6.36 20.29 -15.44
N HIS A 91 -5.37 19.53 -14.94
CA HIS A 91 -4.45 18.79 -15.81
C HIS A 91 -5.13 17.54 -16.43
N PRO A 92 -4.89 17.22 -17.72
CA PRO A 92 -5.50 16.06 -18.38
C PRO A 92 -5.29 14.71 -17.66
N VAL A 93 -4.13 14.52 -17.02
CA VAL A 93 -3.83 13.34 -16.17
C VAL A 93 -4.84 13.20 -15.02
N TYR A 94 -5.26 14.31 -14.39
CA TYR A 94 -6.23 14.29 -13.30
C TYR A 94 -7.59 13.79 -13.82
N ALA A 95 -8.09 14.42 -14.89
CA ALA A 95 -9.36 14.03 -15.51
C ALA A 95 -9.36 12.57 -15.99
N GLN A 96 -8.26 12.10 -16.59
CA GLN A 96 -8.13 10.71 -17.01
C GLN A 96 -8.10 9.75 -15.82
N CYS A 97 -7.42 10.11 -14.72
CA CYS A 97 -7.39 9.32 -13.49
C CYS A 97 -8.78 9.21 -12.84
N GLU A 98 -9.54 10.31 -12.81
CA GLU A 98 -10.92 10.31 -12.31
C GLU A 98 -11.82 9.40 -13.17
N ALA A 99 -11.71 9.49 -14.50
CA ALA A 99 -12.46 8.64 -15.43
C ALA A 99 -12.08 7.16 -15.28
N LEU A 100 -10.79 6.86 -15.12
CA LEU A 100 -10.28 5.51 -14.84
C LEU A 100 -10.92 4.94 -13.56
N ALA A 101 -10.88 5.70 -12.46
CA ALA A 101 -11.40 5.23 -11.18
C ALA A 101 -12.91 4.96 -11.24
N LEU A 102 -13.67 5.80 -11.95
CA LEU A 102 -15.08 5.56 -12.22
C LEU A 102 -15.29 4.27 -13.02
N ALA A 103 -14.51 4.06 -14.08
CA ALA A 103 -14.61 2.86 -14.91
C ALA A 103 -14.25 1.58 -14.13
N LEU A 104 -13.23 1.63 -13.27
CA LEU A 104 -12.85 0.54 -12.37
C LEU A 104 -14.00 0.17 -11.43
N VAL A 105 -14.65 1.18 -10.83
CA VAL A 105 -15.80 0.94 -9.94
C VAL A 105 -17.00 0.38 -10.69
N GLN A 106 -17.29 0.87 -11.91
CA GLN A 106 -18.32 0.31 -12.78
C GLN A 106 -18.00 -1.13 -13.21
N GLY A 107 -16.73 -1.46 -13.38
CA GLY A 107 -16.22 -2.81 -13.60
C GLY A 107 -16.23 -3.71 -12.36
N GLY A 108 -16.71 -3.21 -11.22
CA GLY A 108 -16.84 -3.95 -9.98
C GLY A 108 -15.56 -4.05 -9.17
N PHE A 109 -14.56 -3.17 -9.38
CA PHE A 109 -13.35 -3.08 -8.56
C PHE A 109 -13.48 -1.98 -7.50
N ASP A 110 -12.81 -2.15 -6.35
CA ASP A 110 -12.52 -1.04 -5.43
C ASP A 110 -11.20 -0.38 -5.84
N VAL A 111 -11.01 0.90 -5.49
CA VAL A 111 -9.81 1.67 -5.82
C VAL A 111 -8.97 1.92 -4.57
N LEU A 112 -7.67 1.62 -4.66
CA LEU A 112 -6.69 1.79 -3.60
C LEU A 112 -5.71 2.91 -3.97
N THR A 113 -5.41 3.81 -3.05
CA THR A 113 -4.54 4.98 -3.31
C THR A 113 -3.67 5.32 -2.12
N GLY A 114 -2.71 6.23 -2.31
CA GLY A 114 -1.95 6.82 -1.21
C GLY A 114 -2.63 7.94 -0.43
N ALA A 115 -3.93 8.20 -0.66
CA ALA A 115 -4.77 9.18 0.05
C ALA A 115 -4.36 10.67 -0.07
N GLY A 116 -3.31 10.98 -0.80
CA GLY A 116 -2.84 12.36 -1.01
C GLY A 116 -3.62 13.16 -2.05
N ASN A 117 -3.13 14.37 -2.35
CA ASN A 117 -3.63 15.23 -3.43
C ASN A 117 -3.28 14.70 -4.85
N GLY A 118 -3.67 15.45 -5.88
CA GLY A 118 -3.31 15.20 -7.27
C GLY A 118 -3.94 13.92 -7.82
N VAL A 119 -3.14 13.03 -8.41
CA VAL A 119 -3.63 11.77 -8.99
C VAL A 119 -4.38 10.92 -7.97
N MET A 120 -3.88 10.86 -6.74
CA MET A 120 -4.51 10.06 -5.67
C MET A 120 -5.89 10.62 -5.33
N GLU A 121 -6.01 11.95 -5.25
CA GLU A 121 -7.29 12.62 -5.07
C GLU A 121 -8.24 12.35 -6.23
N ALA A 122 -7.78 12.46 -7.47
CA ALA A 122 -8.58 12.18 -8.65
C ALA A 122 -9.14 10.74 -8.64
N ALA A 123 -8.31 9.77 -8.25
CA ALA A 123 -8.70 8.38 -8.12
C ALA A 123 -9.73 8.19 -6.99
N ASN A 124 -9.51 8.79 -5.82
CA ASN A 124 -10.48 8.71 -4.71
C ASN A 124 -11.82 9.37 -5.08
N LYS A 125 -11.77 10.51 -5.77
CA LYS A 125 -12.94 11.24 -6.27
C LYS A 125 -13.74 10.38 -7.26
N GLY A 126 -13.09 9.85 -8.28
CA GLY A 126 -13.73 9.05 -9.33
C GLY A 126 -14.30 7.73 -8.81
N ALA A 127 -13.65 7.10 -7.83
CA ALA A 127 -14.15 5.90 -7.19
C ALA A 127 -15.40 6.15 -6.33
N GLY A 128 -15.48 7.32 -5.70
CA GLY A 128 -16.58 7.70 -4.83
C GLY A 128 -16.58 6.98 -3.47
N PRO A 129 -17.53 7.36 -2.59
CA PRO A 129 -17.59 6.85 -1.23
C PRO A 129 -17.91 5.35 -1.20
N GLY A 130 -17.27 4.63 -0.28
CA GLY A 130 -17.52 3.19 -0.07
C GLY A 130 -16.92 2.25 -1.13
N ARG A 131 -16.24 2.78 -2.15
CA ARG A 131 -15.47 2.01 -3.15
C ARG A 131 -13.99 2.42 -3.20
N SER A 132 -13.60 3.31 -2.31
CA SER A 132 -12.28 3.94 -2.24
C SER A 132 -11.58 3.59 -0.93
N TYR A 133 -10.28 3.28 -1.01
CA TYR A 133 -9.38 3.06 0.12
C TYR A 133 -8.20 4.03 0.06
N GLY A 134 -7.78 4.50 1.24
CA GLY A 134 -6.65 5.41 1.40
C GLY A 134 -5.59 4.80 2.31
N LEU A 135 -4.38 4.60 1.78
CA LEU A 135 -3.21 4.17 2.53
C LEU A 135 -2.34 5.41 2.70
N ASP A 136 -2.62 6.19 3.72
CA ASP A 136 -1.86 7.37 4.09
C ASP A 136 -0.55 6.99 4.82
N ILE A 137 0.40 7.92 4.93
CA ILE A 137 1.66 7.73 5.62
C ILE A 137 2.00 8.96 6.46
N HIS A 138 2.47 8.75 7.68
CA HIS A 138 2.96 9.85 8.51
C HIS A 138 4.30 10.38 7.96
N LEU A 139 4.34 11.65 7.58
CA LEU A 139 5.53 12.34 7.09
C LEU A 139 5.89 13.52 8.01
N PRO A 140 7.19 13.91 8.08
CA PRO A 140 7.62 15.07 8.86
C PRO A 140 7.01 16.39 8.39
N PHE A 141 6.64 16.47 7.12
CA PHE A 141 5.92 17.58 6.51
C PHE A 141 4.57 17.06 6.06
N GLU A 142 3.49 17.70 6.52
CA GLU A 142 2.14 17.19 6.38
C GLU A 142 1.71 17.21 4.91
N GLN A 143 1.51 16.04 4.32
CA GLN A 143 0.71 15.89 3.12
C GLN A 143 -0.74 15.68 3.58
N ALA A 144 -1.59 16.67 3.35
CA ALA A 144 -2.99 16.55 3.73
C ALA A 144 -3.63 15.36 3.00
N VAL A 145 -4.35 14.53 3.76
CA VAL A 145 -5.25 13.54 3.20
C VAL A 145 -6.32 14.29 2.39
N ASN A 146 -6.66 13.79 1.21
CA ASN A 146 -7.64 14.47 0.39
C ASN A 146 -9.08 14.32 0.93
N ARG A 147 -9.91 15.32 0.62
CA ARG A 147 -11.29 15.46 1.10
C ARG A 147 -12.23 14.31 0.76
N TYR A 148 -11.89 13.45 -0.20
CA TYR A 148 -12.76 12.35 -0.63
C TYR A 148 -12.58 11.08 0.21
N ILE A 149 -11.50 11.01 1.00
CA ILE A 149 -11.19 9.85 1.84
C ILE A 149 -10.90 10.20 3.31
N GLU A 150 -10.70 11.48 3.65
CA GLU A 150 -10.35 11.93 5.01
C GLU A 150 -11.28 11.42 6.12
N SER A 151 -12.58 11.29 5.84
CA SER A 151 -13.58 10.83 6.80
C SER A 151 -14.04 9.39 6.54
N ALA A 152 -13.38 8.66 5.64
CA ALA A 152 -13.81 7.33 5.24
C ALA A 152 -13.30 6.26 6.23
N PRO A 153 -14.11 5.22 6.54
CA PRO A 153 -13.67 4.10 7.39
C PRO A 153 -12.59 3.23 6.73
N ARG A 154 -12.27 3.49 5.46
CA ARG A 154 -11.28 2.78 4.64
C ARG A 154 -9.97 3.56 4.50
N LEU A 155 -9.76 4.56 5.35
CA LEU A 155 -8.50 5.29 5.47
C LEU A 155 -7.62 4.66 6.57
N ILE A 156 -6.35 4.48 6.27
CA ILE A 156 -5.36 3.90 7.18
C ILE A 156 -4.11 4.77 7.09
N THR A 157 -3.64 5.30 8.22
CA THR A 157 -2.37 6.02 8.29
C THR A 157 -1.29 5.09 8.82
N PHE A 158 -0.34 4.78 7.95
CA PHE A 158 0.84 3.97 8.28
C PHE A 158 1.92 4.81 8.95
N ARG A 159 2.73 4.16 9.79
CA ARG A 159 3.96 4.75 10.34
C ARG A 159 5.17 4.45 9.47
N HIS A 160 5.20 3.28 8.85
CA HIS A 160 6.35 2.82 8.08
C HIS A 160 6.02 2.64 6.60
N PHE A 161 6.96 3.03 5.73
CA PHE A 161 6.81 2.81 4.29
C PHE A 161 6.70 1.33 3.93
N PHE A 162 7.49 0.45 4.56
CA PHE A 162 7.51 -0.97 4.18
C PHE A 162 6.20 -1.69 4.50
N THR A 163 5.53 -1.36 5.61
CA THR A 163 4.20 -1.92 5.91
C THR A 163 3.16 -1.36 4.94
N ARG A 164 3.21 -0.07 4.60
CA ARG A 164 2.33 0.53 3.60
C ARG A 164 2.46 -0.14 2.23
N LYS A 165 3.70 -0.28 1.73
CA LYS A 165 4.05 -0.94 0.46
C LYS A 165 3.58 -2.39 0.42
N LEU A 166 3.80 -3.13 1.52
CA LEU A 166 3.26 -4.49 1.68
C LEU A 166 1.76 -4.54 1.42
N PHE A 167 0.97 -3.62 1.99
CA PHE A 167 -0.48 -3.63 1.83
C PHE A 167 -0.95 -3.13 0.47
N PHE A 168 -0.22 -2.25 -0.21
CA PHE A 168 -0.55 -1.91 -1.60
C PHE A 168 -0.54 -3.15 -2.48
N LEU A 169 0.52 -3.95 -2.46
CA LEU A 169 0.62 -5.13 -3.32
C LEU A 169 -0.23 -6.30 -2.83
N ARG A 170 -0.28 -6.53 -1.51
CA ARG A 170 -1.06 -7.63 -0.93
C ARG A 170 -2.56 -7.51 -1.19
N GLU A 171 -3.08 -6.29 -1.23
CA GLU A 171 -4.52 -6.04 -1.36
C GLU A 171 -4.93 -5.61 -2.78
N SER A 172 -4.00 -5.64 -3.76
CA SER A 172 -4.27 -5.30 -5.16
C SER A 172 -4.32 -6.51 -6.07
N ASP A 173 -5.31 -6.53 -6.96
CA ASP A 173 -5.46 -7.49 -8.06
C ASP A 173 -4.97 -6.91 -9.40
N GLY A 174 -4.57 -5.63 -9.40
CA GLY A 174 -4.01 -4.92 -10.54
C GLY A 174 -3.51 -3.54 -10.14
N LEU A 175 -2.61 -2.98 -10.94
CA LEU A 175 -2.00 -1.67 -10.72
C LEU A 175 -2.20 -0.80 -11.96
N VAL A 176 -2.58 0.45 -11.73
CA VAL A 176 -2.51 1.51 -12.74
C VAL A 176 -1.61 2.63 -12.23
N VAL A 177 -0.60 2.96 -13.02
CA VAL A 177 0.40 3.96 -12.68
C VAL A 177 0.24 5.13 -13.66
N MET A 178 -0.15 6.28 -13.12
CA MET A 178 -0.26 7.55 -13.83
C MET A 178 1.07 8.32 -13.74
N PRO A 179 1.30 9.36 -14.57
CA PRO A 179 2.52 10.17 -14.49
C PRO A 179 2.80 10.70 -13.07
N GLY A 180 4.07 10.61 -12.68
CA GLY A 180 4.47 10.67 -11.28
C GLY A 180 5.87 11.17 -10.99
N GLY A 181 6.20 11.23 -9.70
CA GLY A 181 7.55 11.54 -9.22
C GLY A 181 8.22 10.31 -8.60
N PHE A 182 9.17 10.54 -7.69
CA PHE A 182 9.90 9.45 -7.04
C PHE A 182 9.02 8.45 -6.30
N GLY A 183 8.00 8.91 -5.55
CA GLY A 183 7.09 7.98 -4.87
C GLY A 183 6.33 7.07 -5.84
N THR A 184 5.92 7.60 -6.99
CA THR A 184 5.26 6.80 -8.04
C THR A 184 6.21 5.78 -8.66
N LEU A 185 7.43 6.19 -8.96
CA LEU A 185 8.44 5.30 -9.55
C LEU A 185 8.94 4.25 -8.56
N ASP A 186 8.99 4.58 -7.26
CA ASP A 186 9.32 3.66 -6.17
C ASP A 186 8.30 2.50 -6.10
N GLU A 187 7.00 2.82 -6.07
CA GLU A 187 5.94 1.80 -6.11
C GLU A 187 5.95 0.99 -7.42
N LEU A 188 6.20 1.64 -8.56
CA LEU A 188 6.32 0.96 -9.85
C LEU A 188 7.48 -0.04 -9.85
N PHE A 189 8.69 0.39 -9.50
CA PHE A 189 9.86 -0.50 -9.50
C PHE A 189 9.75 -1.61 -8.46
N GLU A 190 9.12 -1.36 -7.30
CA GLU A 190 8.83 -2.41 -6.33
C GLU A 190 7.90 -3.48 -6.92
N ALA A 191 6.79 -3.07 -7.54
CA ALA A 191 5.87 -3.99 -8.21
C ALA A 191 6.55 -4.80 -9.31
N LEU A 192 7.31 -4.14 -10.20
CA LEU A 192 8.05 -4.80 -11.28
C LEU A 192 9.04 -5.82 -10.73
N THR A 193 9.81 -5.46 -9.70
CA THR A 193 10.80 -6.34 -9.08
C THR A 193 10.13 -7.57 -8.45
N LEU A 194 9.01 -7.38 -7.74
CA LEU A 194 8.32 -8.48 -7.06
C LEU A 194 7.61 -9.43 -8.02
N ILE A 195 7.08 -8.92 -9.14
CA ILE A 195 6.52 -9.77 -10.21
C ILE A 195 7.65 -10.52 -10.92
N GLN A 196 8.73 -9.82 -11.32
CA GLN A 196 9.89 -10.40 -11.98
C GLN A 196 10.51 -11.56 -11.16
N THR A 197 10.61 -11.38 -9.85
CA THR A 197 11.21 -12.36 -8.92
C THR A 197 10.22 -13.40 -8.40
N ALA A 198 8.98 -13.41 -8.90
CA ALA A 198 7.89 -14.28 -8.48
C ALA A 198 7.63 -14.26 -6.95
N LYS A 199 7.85 -13.11 -6.31
CA LYS A 199 7.56 -12.89 -4.89
C LYS A 199 6.13 -12.44 -4.64
N THR A 200 5.45 -11.97 -5.69
CA THR A 200 4.01 -11.71 -5.71
C THR A 200 3.41 -12.45 -6.91
N PRO A 201 2.15 -12.95 -6.83
CA PRO A 201 1.45 -13.46 -8.01
C PRO A 201 1.44 -12.43 -9.14
N PRO A 202 1.44 -12.86 -10.41
CA PRO A 202 1.37 -11.93 -11.52
C PRO A 202 0.04 -11.18 -11.48
N ILE A 203 0.12 -9.85 -11.34
CA ILE A 203 -1.01 -8.92 -11.44
C ILE A 203 -0.81 -8.01 -12.66
N PRO A 204 -1.88 -7.56 -13.33
CA PRO A 204 -1.75 -6.60 -14.43
C PRO A 204 -1.14 -5.28 -13.96
N VAL A 205 -0.11 -4.80 -14.66
CA VAL A 205 0.47 -3.47 -14.45
C VAL A 205 0.25 -2.61 -15.69
N VAL A 206 -0.48 -1.51 -15.54
CA VAL A 206 -0.76 -0.56 -16.62
C VAL A 206 -0.07 0.76 -16.33
N LEU A 207 0.70 1.25 -17.29
CA LEU A 207 1.27 2.59 -17.30
C LEU A 207 0.37 3.45 -18.19
N LEU A 208 -0.46 4.29 -17.57
CA LEU A 208 -1.47 5.08 -18.27
C LEU A 208 -1.05 6.55 -18.29
N ALA A 209 -1.08 7.18 -19.45
CA ALA A 209 -0.96 8.63 -19.59
C ALA A 209 -1.96 9.15 -20.65
N PRO A 210 -2.28 10.45 -20.66
CA PRO A 210 -3.15 11.00 -21.69
C PRO A 210 -2.54 10.85 -23.08
N ARG A 211 -3.37 10.70 -24.11
CA ARG A 211 -2.89 10.71 -25.50
C ARG A 211 -2.08 11.97 -25.78
N GLY A 212 -0.88 11.78 -26.32
CA GLY A 212 0.07 12.86 -26.63
C GLY A 212 1.01 13.22 -25.49
N ASP A 213 0.80 12.69 -24.28
CA ASP A 213 1.76 12.75 -23.19
C ASP A 213 2.84 11.67 -23.39
N ASP A 214 4.11 12.09 -23.44
CA ASP A 214 5.25 11.21 -23.72
C ASP A 214 5.93 10.69 -22.45
N TYR A 215 5.37 10.93 -21.26
CA TYR A 215 5.96 10.54 -19.98
C TYR A 215 6.38 9.07 -19.94
N TRP A 216 5.45 8.14 -20.25
CA TRP A 216 5.75 6.71 -20.21
C TRP A 216 6.61 6.22 -21.37
N LEU A 217 6.54 6.89 -22.52
CA LEU A 217 7.43 6.59 -23.66
C LEU A 217 8.88 6.97 -23.32
N SER A 218 9.09 8.12 -22.69
CA SER A 218 10.39 8.58 -22.19
C SER A 218 10.93 7.64 -21.11
N TRP A 219 10.09 7.21 -20.16
CA TRP A 219 10.47 6.22 -19.16
C TRP A 219 10.83 4.87 -19.80
N GLN A 220 10.03 4.37 -20.75
CA GLN A 220 10.30 3.10 -21.44
C GLN A 220 11.60 3.17 -22.25
N HIS A 221 11.89 4.33 -22.87
CA HIS A 221 13.16 4.56 -23.53
C HIS A 221 14.33 4.45 -22.56
N TYR A 222 14.23 5.03 -21.36
CA TYR A 222 15.25 4.87 -20.32
C TYR A 222 15.40 3.40 -19.89
N VAL A 223 14.30 2.71 -19.58
CA VAL A 223 14.34 1.29 -19.18
C VAL A 223 15.01 0.42 -20.25
N ASN A 224 14.66 0.63 -21.52
CA ASN A 224 15.27 -0.13 -22.61
C ASN A 224 16.77 0.21 -22.79
N SER A 225 17.11 1.50 -22.85
CA SER A 225 18.46 1.95 -23.16
C SER A 225 19.45 1.74 -22.01
N ALA A 226 19.06 2.10 -20.80
CA ALA A 226 19.93 2.10 -19.62
C ALA A 226 19.93 0.75 -18.90
N LEU A 227 18.83 0.00 -18.93
CA LEU A 227 18.70 -1.26 -18.19
C LEU A 227 18.79 -2.47 -19.12
N CYS A 228 17.85 -2.59 -20.07
CA CYS A 228 17.73 -3.79 -20.92
C CYS A 228 18.94 -3.99 -21.84
N ARG A 229 19.30 -2.99 -22.65
CA ARG A 229 20.46 -3.06 -23.58
C ARG A 229 21.80 -3.30 -22.87
N ARG A 230 21.87 -2.98 -21.58
CA ARG A 230 23.08 -3.15 -20.75
C ARG A 230 23.05 -4.44 -19.92
N GLY A 231 22.04 -5.30 -20.12
CA GLY A 231 21.92 -6.60 -19.46
C GLY A 231 21.53 -6.53 -17.99
N MET A 232 20.94 -5.42 -17.52
CA MET A 232 20.48 -5.28 -16.12
C MET A 232 19.09 -5.88 -15.89
N ILE A 233 18.31 -6.02 -16.97
CA ILE A 233 17.01 -6.71 -17.02
C ILE A 233 16.93 -7.52 -18.32
N SER A 234 16.05 -8.52 -18.37
CA SER A 234 15.80 -9.34 -19.54
C SER A 234 14.85 -8.64 -20.53
N HIS A 235 14.83 -9.08 -21.79
CA HIS A 235 13.89 -8.53 -22.77
C HIS A 235 12.43 -8.84 -22.40
N GLU A 236 12.19 -9.99 -21.79
CA GLU A 236 10.89 -10.47 -21.35
C GLU A 236 10.30 -9.64 -20.20
N ASP A 237 11.13 -8.91 -19.45
CA ASP A 237 10.65 -8.07 -18.33
C ASP A 237 9.75 -6.92 -18.80
N HIS A 238 9.85 -6.54 -20.09
CA HIS A 238 8.91 -5.61 -20.72
C HIS A 238 7.48 -6.16 -20.83
N THR A 239 7.28 -7.47 -20.66
CA THR A 239 5.94 -8.09 -20.69
C THR A 239 5.17 -7.93 -19.38
N ILE A 240 5.85 -7.50 -18.31
CA ILE A 240 5.25 -7.30 -16.98
C ILE A 240 4.24 -6.14 -16.97
N TYR A 241 4.44 -5.14 -17.84
CA TYR A 241 3.60 -3.95 -17.90
C TYR A 241 3.10 -3.63 -19.32
N ARG A 242 2.04 -2.82 -19.40
CA ARG A 242 1.51 -2.29 -20.68
C ARG A 242 1.37 -0.78 -20.63
N LEU A 243 1.77 -0.11 -21.69
CA LEU A 243 1.54 1.33 -21.87
C LEU A 243 0.20 1.52 -22.57
N LEU A 244 -0.67 2.35 -22.01
CA LEU A 244 -1.96 2.72 -22.59
C LEU A 244 -2.11 4.25 -22.59
N ASP A 245 -2.90 4.77 -23.53
CA ASP A 245 -3.18 6.21 -23.70
C ASP A 245 -4.63 6.59 -23.34
N SER A 246 -5.44 5.60 -22.97
CA SER A 246 -6.89 5.69 -22.79
C SER A 246 -7.38 4.68 -21.74
N VAL A 247 -8.54 4.99 -21.14
CA VAL A 247 -9.23 4.18 -20.12
C VAL A 247 -9.94 2.99 -20.76
#